data_AF-A0AAD9KI06-F1
#
_entry.id   AF-A0AAD9KI06-F1
#
_cell.length_a   1.000
_cell.length_b   1.000
_cell.length_c   1.000
_cell.angle_alpha   90.00
_cell.angle_beta   90.00
_cell.angle_gamma   90.00
#
_symmetry.space_group_name_H-M   'P 1'
#
loop_
_entity.id
_entity.type
_entity.pdbx_description
1 polymer ?
#
loop_
_entity_poly.entity_id
_entity_poly.type
_entity_poly.pdbx_seq_one_letter_code
_entity_poly.pdbx_strand_id
1 'polypeptide(L)'
;MLSVVLVPVIKDKTGKISSKDNYHPIALASGFSKTIEVIILGRIEMFLDTNPNQFGFKKKHGTDQCIYVLEELFDLYRTLNGSVFVCFLDASKAFDRVNHRTLFKNLSERRVPVYTLRI
;
A
#
# COMPACT_ATOMS: atom_id res chain seq x y z
N MET A 1 -24.77 11.09 -1.66
CA MET A 1 -24.25 10.69 -2.99
C MET A 1 -22.82 10.16 -2.88
N LEU A 2 -21.96 10.80 -2.07
CA LEU A 2 -20.74 10.19 -1.56
C LEU A 2 -21.05 9.63 -0.16
N SER A 3 -20.92 8.33 0.01
CA SER A 3 -21.06 7.68 1.33
C SER A 3 -19.99 6.60 1.48
N VAL A 4 -19.51 6.44 2.71
CA VAL A 4 -18.57 5.39 3.09
C VAL A 4 -19.14 4.70 4.31
N VAL A 5 -19.26 3.37 4.25
CA VAL A 5 -19.69 2.55 5.39
C VAL A 5 -18.47 1.81 5.91
N LEU A 6 -18.20 1.92 7.20
CA LEU A 6 -17.14 1.14 7.85
C LEU A 6 -17.69 -0.22 8.28
N VAL A 7 -17.12 -1.28 7.70
CA VAL A 7 -17.45 -2.66 8.05
C VAL A 7 -16.23 -3.29 8.72
N PRO A 8 -16.26 -3.55 10.03
CA PRO A 8 -15.16 -4.20 10.73
C PRO A 8 -15.13 -5.69 10.39
N VAL A 9 -13.97 -6.20 9.96
CA VAL A 9 -13.74 -7.61 9.67
C VAL A 9 -12.76 -8.19 10.70
N ILE A 10 -13.04 -9.39 11.19
CA ILE A 10 -12.17 -10.09 12.15
C ILE A 10 -10.89 -10.55 11.45
N LYS A 11 -9.72 -10.22 12.02
CA LYS A 11 -8.40 -10.60 11.49
C LYS A 11 -8.09 -12.07 11.77
N ASP A 12 -8.19 -12.44 13.04
CA ASP A 12 -7.89 -13.77 13.54
C ASP A 12 -9.16 -14.36 14.16
N LYS A 13 -9.68 -15.39 13.51
CA LYS A 13 -10.88 -16.11 13.96
C LYS A 13 -10.64 -16.92 15.24
N THR A 14 -9.38 -17.24 15.54
CA THR A 14 -8.97 -17.98 16.75
C THR A 14 -8.57 -17.05 17.90
N GLY A 15 -8.38 -15.76 17.62
CA GLY A 15 -8.05 -14.74 18.60
C GLY A 15 -9.25 -14.27 19.43
N LYS A 16 -8.97 -13.40 20.42
CA LYS A 16 -10.03 -12.82 21.27
C LYS A 16 -10.91 -11.87 20.47
N ILE A 17 -12.17 -12.26 20.27
CA ILE A 17 -13.20 -11.47 19.57
C ILE A 17 -13.50 -10.14 20.29
N SER A 18 -13.26 -10.06 21.60
CA SER A 18 -13.43 -8.85 22.41
C SER A 18 -12.29 -7.83 22.25
N SER A 19 -11.17 -8.19 21.61
CA SER A 19 -10.05 -7.29 21.40
C SER A 19 -10.31 -6.37 20.21
N LYS A 20 -10.25 -5.04 20.43
CA LYS A 20 -10.38 -4.04 19.37
C LYS A 20 -9.31 -4.17 18.29
N ASP A 21 -8.13 -4.67 18.64
CA ASP A 21 -7.03 -4.85 17.69
C ASP A 21 -7.21 -6.05 16.75
N ASN A 22 -8.17 -6.93 17.05
CA ASN A 22 -8.53 -8.07 16.19
C ASN A 22 -9.49 -7.70 15.05
N TYR A 23 -9.78 -6.41 14.84
CA TYR A 23 -10.62 -5.93 13.76
C TYR A 23 -9.81 -5.12 12.75
N HIS A 24 -10.04 -5.38 11.46
CA HIS A 24 -9.67 -4.51 10.35
C HIS A 24 -10.93 -3.75 9.90
N PRO A 25 -11.00 -2.42 10.10
CA PRO A 25 -12.09 -1.64 9.53
C PRO A 25 -11.90 -1.55 8.02
N ILE A 26 -12.89 -2.00 7.25
CA ILE A 26 -12.92 -1.84 5.79
C ILE A 26 -13.86 -0.68 5.47
N ALA A 27 -13.33 0.34 4.80
CA ALA A 27 -14.12 1.44 4.27
C ALA A 27 -14.74 1.06 2.93
N LEU A 28 -16.05 0.77 2.93
CA LEU A 28 -16.81 0.52 1.72
C LEU A 28 -17.34 1.84 1.17
N ALA A 29 -16.58 2.42 0.25
CA ALA A 29 -16.99 3.59 -0.50
C ALA A 29 -18.11 3.25 -1.50
N SER A 30 -19.06 4.18 -1.66
CA SER A 30 -20.12 4.09 -2.67
C SER A 30 -19.54 3.92 -4.09
N GLY A 31 -20.29 3.33 -5.01
CA GLY A 31 -19.83 3.17 -6.39
C GLY A 31 -19.45 4.50 -7.06
N PHE A 32 -20.18 5.56 -6.74
CA PHE A 32 -19.87 6.91 -7.20
C PHE A 32 -18.54 7.43 -6.63
N SER A 33 -18.29 7.24 -5.33
CA SER A 33 -17.01 7.57 -4.68
C SER A 33 -15.84 6.84 -5.34
N LYS A 34 -15.95 5.52 -5.56
CA LYS A 34 -14.92 4.72 -6.22
C LYS A 34 -14.63 5.20 -7.64
N THR A 35 -15.66 5.59 -8.38
CA THR A 35 -15.49 6.12 -9.74
C THR A 35 -14.65 7.39 -9.74
N ILE A 36 -14.92 8.31 -8.80
CA ILE A 36 -14.12 9.52 -8.63
C ILE A 36 -12.68 9.18 -8.22
N GLU A 37 -12.48 8.26 -7.28
CA GLU A 37 -11.15 7.80 -6.85
C GLU A 37 -10.32 7.26 -8.03
N VAL A 38 -10.93 6.45 -8.92
CA VAL A 38 -10.25 5.93 -10.12
C VAL A 38 -9.89 7.05 -11.10
N ILE A 39 -10.77 8.03 -11.30
CA ILE A 39 -10.49 9.19 -12.16
C ILE A 39 -9.33 10.01 -11.59
N ILE A 40 -9.32 10.23 -10.27
CA ILE A 40 -8.22 10.93 -9.58
C ILE A 40 -6.92 10.16 -9.76
N LEU A 41 -6.93 8.84 -9.51
CA LEU A 41 -5.75 7.99 -9.66
C LEU A 41 -5.17 8.09 -11.07
N GLY A 42 -6.00 7.98 -12.11
CA GLY A 42 -5.53 8.09 -13.50
C GLY A 42 -4.92 9.46 -13.85
N ARG A 43 -5.33 10.54 -13.17
CA ARG A 43 -4.75 11.88 -13.34
C ARG A 43 -3.41 12.05 -12.62
N ILE A 44 -3.24 11.38 -11.48
CA ILE A 44 -2.01 11.52 -10.67
C ILE A 44 -0.96 10.45 -10.98
N GLU A 45 -1.34 9.32 -11.61
CA GLU A 45 -0.47 8.15 -11.84
C GLU A 45 0.86 8.53 -12.50
N MET A 46 0.84 9.46 -13.47
CA MET A 46 2.05 9.92 -14.16
C MET A 46 3.07 10.66 -13.28
N PHE A 47 2.65 11.16 -12.11
CA PHE A 47 3.51 11.84 -11.12
C PHE A 47 3.96 10.89 -10.00
N LEU A 48 3.38 9.69 -9.93
CA LEU A 48 3.67 8.70 -8.89
C LEU A 48 4.81 7.77 -9.32
N ASP A 49 6.02 8.32 -9.41
CA ASP A 49 7.20 7.48 -9.66
C ASP A 49 7.51 6.58 -8.44
N THR A 50 7.79 5.31 -8.69
CA THR A 50 7.99 4.29 -7.65
C THR A 50 9.35 3.66 -7.83
N ASN A 51 9.96 3.25 -6.72
CA ASN A 51 11.26 2.58 -6.77
C ASN A 51 11.17 1.32 -7.67
N PRO A 52 12.19 1.02 -8.50
CA PRO A 52 12.24 -0.23 -9.27
C PRO A 52 12.00 -1.49 -8.41
N ASN A 53 12.46 -1.48 -7.15
CA ASN A 53 12.33 -2.59 -6.21
C ASN A 53 10.98 -2.62 -5.47
N GLN A 54 10.03 -1.74 -5.83
CA GLN A 54 8.67 -1.78 -5.32
C GLN A 54 7.78 -2.61 -6.26
N PHE A 55 7.28 -3.73 -5.75
CA PHE A 55 6.40 -4.63 -6.51
C PHE A 55 4.92 -4.45 -6.17
N GLY A 56 4.60 -4.02 -4.95
CA GLY A 56 3.23 -3.83 -4.48
C GLY A 56 2.55 -2.60 -5.09
N PHE A 57 1.26 -2.73 -5.39
CA PHE A 57 0.38 -1.66 -5.91
C PHE A 57 0.91 -0.96 -7.17
N LYS A 58 1.73 -1.67 -7.97
CA LYS A 58 2.36 -1.16 -9.19
C LYS A 58 1.88 -1.94 -10.40
N LYS A 59 1.57 -1.22 -11.48
CA LYS A 59 1.06 -1.82 -12.72
C LYS A 59 2.10 -2.80 -13.30
N LYS A 60 1.64 -3.96 -13.78
CA LYS A 60 2.48 -5.05 -14.35
C LYS A 60 3.52 -5.65 -13.40
N HIS A 61 3.37 -5.44 -12.08
CA HIS A 61 4.22 -6.08 -11.07
C HIS A 61 3.35 -6.99 -10.19
N GLY A 62 3.93 -8.09 -9.74
CA GLY A 62 3.27 -9.09 -8.90
C GLY A 62 4.19 -9.57 -7.79
N THR A 63 3.61 -10.34 -6.85
CA THR A 63 4.36 -10.93 -5.74
C THR A 63 5.32 -12.02 -6.20
N ASP A 64 5.02 -12.68 -7.32
CA ASP A 64 5.87 -13.63 -8.02
C ASP A 64 7.22 -13.02 -8.42
N GLN A 65 7.22 -11.81 -8.99
CA GLN A 65 8.45 -11.11 -9.34
C GLN A 65 9.29 -10.74 -8.11
N CYS A 66 8.64 -10.34 -7.00
CA CYS A 66 9.31 -10.04 -5.75
C CYS A 66 10.02 -11.29 -5.17
N ILE A 67 9.33 -12.43 -5.19
CA ILE A 67 9.87 -13.72 -4.74
C ILE A 67 11.04 -14.13 -5.62
N TYR A 68 10.89 -14.06 -6.94
CA TYR A 68 11.95 -14.39 -7.89
C TYR A 68 13.22 -13.58 -7.64
N VAL A 69 13.10 -12.26 -7.46
CA VAL A 69 14.26 -11.40 -7.16
C VAL A 69 14.94 -11.78 -5.83
N LEU A 70 14.16 -12.19 -4.84
CA LEU A 70 14.70 -12.63 -3.55
C LEU A 70 15.42 -13.99 -3.67
N GLU A 71 14.87 -14.92 -4.43
CA GLU A 71 15.49 -16.23 -4.71
C GLU A 71 16.81 -16.07 -5.46
N GLU A 72 16.84 -15.26 -6.52
CA GLU A 72 18.07 -14.93 -7.27
C GLU A 72 19.15 -14.30 -6.37
N LEU A 73 18.75 -13.44 -5.45
CA LEU A 73 19.65 -12.85 -4.45
C LEU A 73 20.27 -13.93 -3.56
N PHE A 74 19.48 -14.90 -3.09
CA PHE A 74 19.99 -15.99 -2.26
C PHE A 74 20.96 -16.88 -3.03
N ASP A 75 20.64 -17.23 -4.26
CA ASP A 75 21.48 -18.08 -5.10
C ASP A 75 22.81 -17.40 -5.46
N LEU A 76 22.78 -16.10 -5.76
CA LEU A 76 23.98 -15.30 -6.01
C LEU A 76 24.94 -15.32 -4.82
N TYR A 77 24.44 -15.01 -3.62
CA TYR A 77 25.30 -14.98 -2.42
C TYR A 77 25.75 -16.37 -1.99
N ARG A 78 24.92 -17.40 -2.19
CA ARG A 78 25.31 -18.80 -1.96
C ARG A 78 26.45 -19.23 -2.88
N THR A 79 26.41 -18.82 -4.15
CA THR A 79 27.48 -19.09 -5.13
C THR A 79 28.80 -18.42 -4.76
N LEU A 80 28.72 -17.26 -4.10
CA LEU A 80 29.88 -16.52 -3.60
C LEU A 80 30.38 -17.01 -2.23
N ASN A 81 29.86 -18.13 -1.70
CA ASN A 81 30.13 -18.62 -0.35
C ASN A 81 29.83 -17.57 0.76
N GLY A 82 28.93 -16.63 0.48
CA GLY A 82 28.47 -15.60 1.41
C GLY A 82 27.29 -16.08 2.26
N SER A 83 27.14 -15.48 3.44
CA SER A 83 25.93 -15.63 4.26
C SER A 83 24.92 -14.54 3.90
N VAL A 84 23.63 -14.90 3.81
CA VAL A 84 22.53 -13.95 3.61
C VAL A 84 21.72 -13.84 4.88
N PHE A 85 21.45 -12.60 5.30
CA PHE A 85 20.55 -12.30 6.41
C PHE A 85 19.38 -11.48 5.90
N VAL A 86 18.17 -11.82 6.32
CA VAL A 86 16.93 -11.16 5.88
C VAL A 86 16.20 -10.60 7.08
N CYS A 87 15.75 -9.35 6.94
CA CYS A 87 14.91 -8.69 7.92
C CYS A 87 13.57 -8.34 7.28
N PHE A 88 12.48 -8.84 7.86
CA PHE A 88 11.13 -8.51 7.45
C PHE A 88 10.62 -7.34 8.29
N LEU A 89 10.08 -6.32 7.64
CA LEU A 89 9.48 -5.15 8.28
C LEU A 89 7.99 -5.11 7.91
N ASP A 90 7.14 -5.00 8.92
CA ASP A 90 5.69 -4.84 8.74
C ASP A 90 5.18 -3.62 9.51
N ALA A 91 4.40 -2.78 8.82
CA ALA A 91 3.88 -1.54 9.38
C ALA A 91 2.49 -1.76 9.99
N SER A 92 2.40 -1.74 11.33
CA SER A 92 1.11 -1.92 12.00
C SER A 92 0.12 -0.79 11.67
N LYS A 93 -1.08 -1.16 11.20
CA LYS A 93 -2.16 -0.21 10.87
C LYS A 93 -1.71 0.87 9.86
N ALA A 94 -0.98 0.48 8.82
CA ALA A 94 -0.32 1.38 7.87
C ALA A 94 -1.27 2.46 7.29
N PHE A 95 -2.47 2.08 6.86
CA PHE A 95 -3.46 3.03 6.30
C PHE A 95 -4.09 3.93 7.36
N ASP A 96 -4.32 3.43 8.57
CA ASP A 96 -4.90 4.23 9.67
C ASP A 96 -3.90 5.23 10.25
N ARG A 97 -2.59 4.96 10.11
CA ARG A 97 -1.49 5.77 10.68
C ARG A 97 -0.86 6.74 9.68
N VAL A 98 -1.41 6.88 8.47
CA VAL A 98 -0.87 7.82 7.47
C VAL A 98 -0.98 9.25 7.98
N ASN A 99 0.14 9.96 8.03
CA ASN A 99 0.14 11.39 8.30
C ASN A 99 -0.25 12.16 7.04
N HIS A 100 -1.50 12.63 6.99
CA HIS A 100 -2.02 13.36 5.82
C HIS A 100 -1.20 14.61 5.45
N ARG A 101 -0.66 15.35 6.43
CA ARG A 101 0.18 16.53 6.13
C ARG A 101 1.45 16.14 5.38
N THR A 102 2.10 15.06 5.81
CA THR A 102 3.30 14.52 5.16
C THR A 102 2.96 13.96 3.78
N LEU A 103 1.85 13.25 3.66
CA LEU A 103 1.36 12.74 2.37
C LEU A 103 1.16 13.87 1.35
N PHE A 104 0.41 14.92 1.71
CA PHE A 104 0.16 16.04 0.81
C PHE A 104 1.43 16.83 0.46
N LYS A 105 2.37 16.95 1.41
CA LYS A 105 3.69 17.52 1.14
C LYS A 105 4.44 16.71 0.08
N ASN A 106 4.52 15.39 0.25
CA ASN A 106 5.18 14.50 -0.72
C ASN A 106 4.55 14.56 -2.11
N LEU A 107 3.21 14.64 -2.20
CA LEU A 107 2.51 14.78 -3.48
C LEU A 107 2.81 16.15 -4.14
N SER A 108 2.91 17.21 -3.34
CA SER A 108 3.27 18.54 -3.82
C SER A 108 4.70 18.58 -4.37
N GLU A 109 5.66 17.94 -3.68
CA GLU A 109 7.05 17.81 -4.12
C GLU A 109 7.17 17.03 -5.44
N ARG A 110 6.28 16.06 -5.67
CA ARG A 110 6.14 15.31 -6.93
C ARG A 110 5.42 16.07 -8.04
N ARG A 111 5.12 17.36 -7.84
CA ARG A 111 4.45 18.25 -8.80
C ARG A 111 3.04 17.79 -9.18
N VAL A 112 2.36 17.05 -8.31
CA VAL A 112 0.94 16.72 -8.52
C VAL A 112 0.13 18.02 -8.53
N PRO A 113 -0.78 18.22 -9.50
CA PRO A 113 -1.54 19.46 -9.60
C PRO A 113 -2.41 19.71 -8.36
N VAL A 114 -2.34 20.92 -7.82
CA VAL A 114 -2.98 21.32 -6.55
C VAL A 114 -4.50 21.13 -6.55
N TYR A 115 -5.16 21.31 -7.70
CA TYR A 115 -6.60 21.07 -7.84
C TYR A 115 -7.00 19.61 -7.56
N THR A 116 -6.06 18.67 -7.69
CA THR A 116 -6.26 17.25 -7.40
C THR A 116 -6.02 16.91 -5.93
N LEU A 117 -5.33 17.79 -5.20
CA LEU A 117 -5.00 17.64 -3.77
C LEU A 117 -6.07 18.24 -2.84
N ARG A 118 -6.98 19.05 -3.40
CA ARG A 118 -8.11 19.71 -2.70
C ARG A 118 -9.44 19.31 -3.33
N ILE A 119 -9.76 18.01 -3.29
CA ILE A 119 -11.09 17.48 -3.63
C ILE A 119 -11.78 17.07 -2.34
#